data_AF-N6UD61-F1
#
_entry.id   AF-N6UD61-F1
#
_cell.length_a   1.000
_cell.length_b   1.000
_cell.length_c   1.000
_cell.angle_alpha   90.00
_cell.angle_beta   90.00
_cell.angle_gamma   90.00
#
_symmetry.space_group_name_H-M   'P 1'
#
loop_
_entity.id
_entity.type
_entity.pdbx_description
1 polymer ?
#
loop_
_entity_poly.entity_id
_entity_poly.type
_entity_poly.pdbx_seq_one_letter_code
_entity_poly.pdbx_strand_id
1 'polypeptide(L)'
;MAGPEVFLPNAREVLDRKIALARSYGFTPVSPGDLTVPETETRHQRGLAISAINESLMTSADLIIANLTPFRGVSADVGTVFELGFMCARGCPAFAFSNCSQNHFERVSDLYGGNVHLGPDGRHRGPDGMALENFDMTENLMLDGGIAVRSGAIMTRRVAPDQLFLDLTAFEDCLRLAAERLLKPAIRL
;
A
#
# COMPACT_ATOMS: atom_id res chain seq x y z
N MET A 1 9.45 2.23 0.96
CA MET A 1 8.52 1.36 0.21
C MET A 1 7.78 0.50 1.20
N ALA A 2 6.47 0.37 1.08
CA ALA A 2 5.62 -0.37 2.02
C ALA A 2 4.85 -1.48 1.29
N GLY A 3 4.60 -2.60 1.96
CA GLY A 3 3.90 -3.73 1.35
C GLY A 3 4.15 -5.09 2.02
N PRO A 4 3.32 -6.09 1.69
CA PRO A 4 3.39 -7.42 2.29
C PRO A 4 4.51 -8.31 1.71
N GLU A 5 5.38 -7.79 0.83
CA GLU A 5 6.43 -8.61 0.19
C GLU A 5 7.44 -9.17 1.21
N VAL A 6 7.56 -8.57 2.40
CA VAL A 6 8.36 -9.09 3.53
C VAL A 6 7.91 -10.48 4.00
N PHE A 7 6.67 -10.87 3.70
CA PHE A 7 6.10 -12.18 4.07
C PHE A 7 6.31 -13.25 3.01
N LEU A 8 6.86 -12.91 1.83
CA LEU A 8 7.12 -13.86 0.78
C LEU A 8 8.29 -14.80 1.14
N PRO A 9 8.26 -16.07 0.72
CA PRO A 9 9.39 -16.98 0.94
C PRO A 9 10.68 -16.48 0.28
N ASN A 10 10.58 -15.73 -0.81
CA ASN A 10 11.69 -15.08 -1.50
C ASN A 10 11.69 -13.54 -1.30
N ALA A 11 11.28 -13.06 -0.12
CA ALA A 11 11.15 -11.63 0.19
C ALA A 11 12.38 -10.79 -0.22
N ARG A 12 13.60 -11.27 0.09
CA ARG A 12 14.84 -10.54 -0.24
C ARG A 12 14.99 -10.29 -1.74
N GLU A 13 14.73 -11.30 -2.57
CA GLU A 13 14.81 -11.20 -4.03
C GLU A 13 13.83 -10.17 -4.58
N VAL A 14 12.57 -10.21 -4.12
CA VAL A 14 11.53 -9.27 -4.56
C VAL A 14 11.85 -7.84 -4.10
N LEU A 15 12.31 -7.67 -2.87
CA LEU A 15 12.73 -6.36 -2.35
C LEU A 15 13.95 -5.82 -3.08
N ASP A 16 14.94 -6.66 -3.42
CA ASP A 16 16.11 -6.25 -4.22
C ASP A 16 15.71 -5.75 -5.61
N ARG A 17 14.74 -6.41 -6.26
CA ARG A 17 14.18 -5.95 -7.54
C ARG A 17 13.48 -4.58 -7.38
N LYS A 18 12.68 -4.39 -6.33
CA LYS A 18 12.03 -3.09 -6.04
C LYS A 18 13.05 -1.99 -5.75
N ILE A 19 14.10 -2.30 -4.99
CA ILE A 19 15.22 -1.40 -4.68
C ILE A 19 15.96 -0.98 -5.97
N ALA A 20 16.28 -1.94 -6.84
CA ALA A 20 16.95 -1.68 -8.10
C ALA A 20 16.11 -0.77 -9.02
N LEU A 21 14.80 -1.04 -9.12
CA LEU A 21 13.87 -0.19 -9.86
C LEU A 21 13.77 1.22 -9.25
N ALA A 22 13.59 1.35 -7.93
CA ALA A 22 13.54 2.67 -7.30
C ALA A 22 14.79 3.51 -7.60
N ARG A 23 15.98 2.89 -7.56
CA ARG A 23 17.25 3.54 -7.92
C ARG A 23 17.30 3.94 -9.39
N SER A 24 16.83 3.11 -10.32
CA SER A 24 16.85 3.45 -11.75
C SER A 24 15.96 4.65 -12.09
N TYR A 25 14.95 4.94 -11.26
CA TYR A 25 14.09 6.12 -11.34
C TYR A 25 14.63 7.35 -10.58
N GLY A 26 15.81 7.26 -9.97
CA GLY A 26 16.46 8.37 -9.27
C GLY A 26 16.08 8.51 -7.79
N PHE A 27 15.41 7.53 -7.19
CA PHE A 27 15.08 7.52 -5.77
C PHE A 27 16.12 6.79 -4.93
N THR A 28 16.26 7.21 -3.67
CA THR A 28 16.95 6.44 -2.63
C THR A 28 15.92 5.53 -1.95
N PRO A 29 15.96 4.20 -2.17
CA PRO A 29 14.99 3.30 -1.55
C PRO A 29 15.25 3.16 -0.06
N VAL A 30 14.16 3.16 0.69
CA VAL A 30 14.10 2.78 2.10
C VAL A 30 13.23 1.52 2.19
N SER A 31 13.79 0.40 2.63
CA SER A 31 13.11 -0.89 2.73
C SER A 31 13.06 -1.39 4.18
N PRO A 32 11.92 -1.95 4.62
CA PRO A 32 11.89 -2.78 5.82
C PRO A 32 12.94 -3.89 5.72
N GLY A 33 13.67 -4.12 6.82
CA GLY A 33 14.76 -5.10 6.89
C GLY A 33 16.15 -4.59 6.48
N ASP A 34 16.29 -3.32 6.08
CA ASP A 34 17.59 -2.70 5.83
C ASP A 34 18.40 -2.47 7.13
N LEU A 35 17.69 -2.37 8.27
CA LEU A 35 18.30 -2.18 9.58
C LEU A 35 18.32 -3.48 10.38
N THR A 36 19.41 -3.69 11.11
CA THR A 36 19.56 -4.85 12.00
C THR A 36 18.65 -4.69 13.20
N VAL A 37 17.79 -5.70 13.43
CA VAL A 37 16.96 -5.76 14.64
C VAL A 37 17.88 -6.12 15.81
N PRO A 38 17.87 -5.35 16.91
CA PRO A 38 18.70 -5.67 18.07
C PRO A 38 18.31 -7.02 18.66
N GLU A 39 19.23 -7.65 19.39
CA GLU A 39 18.90 -8.80 20.20
C GLU A 39 17.91 -8.41 21.30
N THR A 40 16.91 -9.26 21.52
CA THR A 40 15.83 -9.01 22.49
C THR A 40 15.52 -10.28 23.26
N GLU A 41 15.16 -10.15 24.54
CA GLU A 41 14.89 -11.29 25.42
C GLU A 41 13.57 -12.00 25.09
N THR A 42 12.57 -11.29 24.56
CA THR A 42 11.24 -11.83 24.27
C THR A 42 10.78 -11.56 22.84
N ARG A 43 9.88 -12.42 22.33
CA ARG A 43 9.24 -12.22 21.01
C ARG A 43 8.48 -10.88 20.92
N HIS A 44 7.88 -10.43 22.02
CA HIS A 44 7.16 -9.17 22.05
C HIS A 44 8.11 -7.98 21.93
N GLN A 45 9.21 -7.96 22.70
CA GLN A 45 10.25 -6.94 22.55
C GLN A 45 10.83 -6.91 21.14
N ARG A 46 11.02 -8.06 20.49
CA ARG A 46 11.43 -8.13 19.09
C ARG A 46 10.45 -7.40 18.17
N GLY A 47 9.15 -7.63 18.37
CA GLY A 47 8.09 -6.92 17.62
C GLY A 47 8.14 -5.42 17.83
N LEU A 48 8.29 -4.96 19.07
CA LEU A 48 8.43 -3.53 19.40
C LEU A 48 9.68 -2.91 18.77
N ALA A 49 10.80 -3.62 18.79
CA ALA A 49 12.05 -3.17 18.17
C ALA A 49 11.89 -3.02 16.64
N ILE A 50 11.25 -3.98 15.97
CA ILE A 50 10.94 -3.90 14.54
C ILE A 50 10.01 -2.72 14.25
N SER A 51 8.96 -2.52 15.06
CA SER A 51 8.04 -1.38 14.91
C SER A 51 8.77 -0.03 15.00
N ALA A 52 9.62 0.14 16.02
CA ALA A 52 10.40 1.36 16.19
C ALA A 52 11.38 1.60 15.03
N ILE A 53 11.99 0.54 14.50
CA ILE A 53 12.83 0.60 13.31
C ILE A 53 12.03 1.07 12.09
N ASN A 54 10.86 0.47 11.84
CA ASN A 54 10.02 0.86 10.70
C ASN A 54 9.53 2.31 10.81
N GLU A 55 9.17 2.78 12.01
CA GLU A 55 8.82 4.18 12.24
C GLU A 55 10.00 5.15 11.99
N SER A 56 11.22 4.75 12.38
CA SER A 56 12.43 5.51 12.06
C SER A 56 12.67 5.59 10.54
N LEU A 57 12.51 4.47 9.84
CA LEU A 57 12.59 4.40 8.38
C LEU A 57 11.55 5.32 7.72
N MET A 58 10.29 5.26 8.17
CA MET A 58 9.26 6.18 7.69
C MET A 58 9.63 7.63 7.95
N THR A 59 10.09 7.97 9.16
CA THR A 59 10.49 9.33 9.53
C THR A 59 11.64 9.85 8.64
N SER A 60 12.54 8.96 8.21
CA SER A 60 13.64 9.29 7.30
C SER A 60 13.22 9.45 5.84
N ALA A 61 12.03 8.98 5.46
CA ALA A 61 11.56 8.98 4.08
C ALA A 61 10.79 10.27 3.72
N ASP A 62 10.97 10.70 2.47
CA ASP A 62 10.31 11.88 1.90
C ASP A 62 8.96 11.56 1.23
N LEU A 63 8.75 10.31 0.82
CA LEU A 63 7.53 9.83 0.15
C LEU A 63 7.28 8.34 0.43
N ILE A 64 6.07 7.88 0.13
CA ILE A 64 5.71 6.47 0.20
C ILE A 64 5.18 5.96 -1.15
N ILE A 65 5.57 4.73 -1.51
CA ILE A 65 4.86 3.90 -2.47
C ILE A 65 4.40 2.65 -1.70
N ALA A 66 3.09 2.51 -1.54
CA ALA A 66 2.46 1.43 -0.77
C ALA A 66 1.84 0.36 -1.69
N ASN A 67 2.10 -0.91 -1.41
CA ASN A 67 1.39 -2.02 -2.05
C ASN A 67 0.06 -2.28 -1.32
N LEU A 68 -1.05 -1.87 -1.92
CA LEU A 68 -2.41 -2.06 -1.42
C LEU A 68 -3.10 -3.30 -2.03
N THR A 69 -2.34 -4.23 -2.62
CA THR A 69 -2.89 -5.51 -3.07
C THR A 69 -3.51 -6.25 -1.87
N PRO A 70 -4.75 -6.75 -1.96
CA PRO A 70 -5.41 -7.44 -0.85
C PRO A 70 -4.55 -8.58 -0.31
N PHE A 71 -4.35 -8.61 1.02
CA PHE A 71 -3.46 -9.55 1.67
C PHE A 71 -4.17 -10.26 2.83
N ARG A 72 -4.37 -11.58 2.69
CA ARG A 72 -5.09 -12.43 3.66
C ARG A 72 -6.53 -11.98 3.95
N GLY A 73 -7.16 -11.27 3.01
CA GLY A 73 -8.52 -10.77 3.13
C GLY A 73 -8.89 -9.84 1.99
N VAL A 74 -9.96 -9.07 2.17
CA VAL A 74 -10.46 -8.09 1.19
C VAL A 74 -9.62 -6.81 1.14
N SER A 75 -8.90 -6.50 2.22
CA SER A 75 -8.12 -5.27 2.37
C SER A 75 -6.63 -5.48 2.19
N ALA A 76 -5.94 -4.39 1.91
CA ALA A 76 -4.49 -4.28 2.01
C ALA A 76 -3.95 -4.75 3.38
N ASP A 77 -2.66 -5.10 3.41
CA ASP A 77 -1.96 -5.43 4.65
C ASP A 77 -2.08 -4.30 5.69
N VAL A 78 -2.49 -4.64 6.91
CA VAL A 78 -2.71 -3.68 8.00
C VAL A 78 -1.43 -2.94 8.39
N GLY A 79 -0.26 -3.58 8.29
CA GLY A 79 1.02 -2.93 8.50
C GLY A 79 1.26 -1.81 7.48
N THR A 80 1.06 -2.14 6.21
CA THR A 80 1.14 -1.18 5.09
C THR A 80 0.12 -0.04 5.22
N VAL A 81 -1.09 -0.32 5.71
CA VAL A 81 -2.12 0.69 5.99
C VAL A 81 -1.66 1.67 7.07
N PHE A 82 -1.06 1.17 8.16
CA PHE A 82 -0.47 2.00 9.20
C PHE A 82 0.64 2.90 8.64
N GLU A 83 1.54 2.33 7.84
CA GLU A 83 2.66 3.07 7.25
C GLU A 83 2.18 4.18 6.30
N LEU A 84 1.18 3.89 5.46
CA LEU A 84 0.55 4.88 4.59
C LEU A 84 -0.14 5.99 5.39
N GLY A 85 -0.88 5.64 6.44
CA GLY A 85 -1.52 6.61 7.33
C GLY A 85 -0.50 7.53 8.00
N PHE A 86 0.60 6.96 8.51
CA PHE A 86 1.70 7.70 9.14
C PHE A 86 2.34 8.70 8.17
N MET A 87 2.64 8.27 6.95
CA MET A 87 3.24 9.13 5.92
C MET A 87 2.27 10.21 5.44
N CYS A 88 0.98 9.90 5.29
CA CYS A 88 -0.06 10.87 4.99
C CYS A 88 -0.19 11.93 6.10
N ALA A 89 -0.11 11.53 7.38
CA ALA A 89 -0.17 12.44 8.52
C ALA A 89 1.04 13.39 8.56
N ARG A 90 2.23 12.92 8.14
CA ARG A 90 3.43 13.76 7.94
C ARG A 90 3.32 14.71 6.75
N GLY A 91 2.29 14.61 5.93
CA GLY A 91 2.12 15.42 4.71
C GLY A 91 3.03 15.00 3.55
N CYS A 92 3.65 13.81 3.64
CA CYS A 92 4.51 13.29 2.58
C CYS A 92 3.69 12.93 1.33
N PRO A 93 4.22 13.14 0.11
CA PRO A 93 3.67 12.55 -1.10
C PRO A 93 3.45 11.04 -0.93
N ALA A 94 2.26 10.58 -1.30
CA ALA A 94 1.86 9.20 -1.15
C ALA A 94 1.39 8.65 -2.49
N PHE A 95 1.93 7.52 -2.90
CA PHE A 95 1.49 6.77 -4.06
C PHE A 95 1.19 5.35 -3.61
N ALA A 96 0.36 4.65 -4.37
CA ALA A 96 0.14 3.25 -4.12
C ALA A 96 -0.15 2.50 -5.40
N PHE A 97 -0.06 1.18 -5.30
CA PHE A 97 -0.51 0.29 -6.35
C PHE A 97 -1.28 -0.88 -5.77
N SER A 98 -2.12 -1.50 -6.59
CA SER A 98 -2.76 -2.78 -6.29
C SER A 98 -2.74 -3.65 -7.53
N ASN A 99 -2.29 -4.89 -7.37
CA ASN A 99 -2.37 -5.92 -8.40
C ASN A 99 -3.76 -6.62 -8.41
N CYS A 100 -4.75 -6.00 -7.76
CA CYS A 100 -6.16 -6.32 -7.89
C CYS A 100 -6.89 -5.12 -8.53
N SER A 101 -7.63 -5.36 -9.61
CA SER A 101 -8.39 -4.31 -10.31
C SER A 101 -9.82 -4.13 -9.78
N GLN A 102 -10.32 -5.06 -8.96
CA GLN A 102 -11.65 -4.93 -8.35
C GLN A 102 -11.60 -3.81 -7.32
N ASN A 103 -12.64 -3.01 -7.20
CA ASN A 103 -12.74 -1.96 -6.19
C ASN A 103 -13.09 -2.54 -4.81
N HIS A 104 -13.05 -1.73 -3.74
CA HIS A 104 -13.30 -2.22 -2.38
C HIS A 104 -14.71 -2.81 -2.21
N PHE A 105 -15.72 -2.15 -2.80
CA PHE A 105 -17.11 -2.59 -2.75
C PHE A 105 -17.28 -3.99 -3.36
N GLU A 106 -16.73 -4.20 -4.55
CA GLU A 106 -16.77 -5.49 -5.27
C GLU A 106 -16.12 -6.59 -4.42
N ARG A 107 -14.94 -6.34 -3.82
CA ARG A 107 -14.25 -7.33 -3.00
C ARG A 107 -15.04 -7.70 -1.74
N VAL A 108 -15.67 -6.73 -1.08
CA VAL A 108 -16.52 -7.01 0.09
C VAL A 108 -17.82 -7.70 -0.32
N SER A 109 -18.41 -7.32 -1.45
CA SER A 109 -19.58 -8.02 -2.00
C SER A 109 -19.28 -9.49 -2.31
N ASP A 110 -18.12 -9.77 -2.93
CA ASP A 110 -17.64 -11.12 -3.22
C ASP A 110 -17.41 -11.95 -1.94
N LEU A 111 -16.90 -11.34 -0.86
CA LEU A 111 -16.77 -11.98 0.45
C LEU A 111 -18.13 -12.49 0.97
N TYR A 112 -19.22 -11.77 0.69
CA TYR A 112 -20.58 -12.19 1.04
C TYR A 112 -21.27 -13.02 -0.04
N GLY A 113 -20.55 -13.48 -1.07
CA GLY A 113 -21.13 -14.23 -2.19
C GLY A 113 -22.19 -13.44 -2.96
N GLY A 114 -22.07 -12.11 -3.00
CA GLY A 114 -23.03 -11.21 -3.61
C GLY A 114 -24.30 -10.98 -2.80
N ASN A 115 -24.40 -11.49 -1.56
CA ASN A 115 -25.54 -11.23 -0.66
C ASN A 115 -25.46 -9.82 -0.05
N VAL A 116 -25.61 -8.81 -0.91
CA VAL A 116 -25.63 -7.40 -0.56
C VAL A 116 -26.97 -6.82 -0.97
N HIS A 117 -27.59 -6.04 -0.07
CA HIS A 117 -28.87 -5.40 -0.33
C HIS A 117 -28.81 -3.91 -0.01
N LEU A 118 -29.66 -3.11 -0.66
CA LEU A 118 -29.81 -1.69 -0.36
C LEU A 118 -30.75 -1.52 0.85
N GLY A 119 -30.23 -0.95 1.94
CA GLY A 119 -30.99 -0.64 3.14
C GLY A 119 -31.91 0.58 2.97
N PRO A 120 -32.87 0.80 3.89
CA PRO A 120 -33.78 1.95 3.86
C PRO A 120 -33.09 3.31 3.94
N ASP A 121 -31.85 3.35 4.45
CA ASP A 121 -30.99 4.52 4.53
C ASP A 121 -30.18 4.78 3.24
N GLY A 122 -30.43 4.01 2.18
CA GLY A 122 -29.74 4.13 0.89
C GLY A 122 -28.31 3.55 0.91
N ARG A 123 -27.93 2.79 1.94
CA ARG A 123 -26.60 2.16 2.03
C ARG A 123 -26.66 0.69 1.69
N HIS A 124 -25.66 0.21 0.96
CA HIS A 124 -25.48 -1.22 0.70
C HIS A 124 -25.04 -1.92 1.98
N ARG A 125 -25.63 -3.07 2.30
CA ARG A 125 -25.34 -3.83 3.52
C ARG A 125 -25.16 -5.31 3.23
N GLY A 126 -24.19 -5.91 3.91
CA GLY A 126 -23.99 -7.35 3.94
C GLY A 126 -24.96 -8.06 4.90
N PRO A 127 -24.88 -9.39 5.00
CA PRO A 127 -25.69 -10.19 5.93
C PRO A 127 -25.36 -9.93 7.41
N ASP A 128 -24.21 -9.33 7.70
CA ASP A 128 -23.84 -8.87 9.04
C ASP A 128 -24.50 -7.54 9.43
N GLY A 129 -25.28 -6.94 8.52
CA GLY A 129 -25.97 -5.68 8.73
C GLY A 129 -25.06 -4.44 8.68
N MET A 130 -23.76 -4.59 8.42
CA MET A 130 -22.83 -3.46 8.30
C MET A 130 -22.92 -2.82 6.91
N ALA A 131 -22.72 -1.51 6.86
CA ALA A 131 -22.73 -0.77 5.60
C ALA A 131 -21.40 -0.99 4.85
N LEU A 132 -21.49 -1.14 3.53
CA LEU A 132 -20.34 -1.23 2.63
C LEU A 132 -20.06 0.16 2.05
N GLU A 133 -18.79 0.52 1.99
CA GLU A 133 -18.34 1.67 1.21
C GLU A 133 -18.54 1.36 -0.28
N ASN A 134 -19.27 2.22 -0.99
CA ASN A 134 -19.55 2.09 -2.42
C ASN A 134 -19.29 3.43 -3.11
N PHE A 135 -18.01 3.77 -3.25
CA PHE A 135 -17.53 5.06 -3.72
C PHE A 135 -16.61 4.94 -4.96
N ASP A 136 -16.63 3.80 -5.64
CA ASP A 136 -15.72 3.47 -6.75
C ASP A 136 -14.23 3.60 -6.40
N MET A 137 -13.89 3.40 -5.11
CA MET A 137 -12.53 3.51 -4.57
C MET A 137 -11.83 2.16 -4.48
N THR A 138 -10.51 2.18 -4.67
CA THR A 138 -9.70 0.95 -4.71
C THR A 138 -9.67 0.26 -3.36
N GLU A 139 -9.54 1.02 -2.28
CA GLU A 139 -9.56 0.56 -0.90
C GLU A 139 -10.56 1.37 -0.07
N ASN A 140 -10.56 1.13 1.25
CA ASN A 140 -11.24 2.01 2.20
C ASN A 140 -10.97 3.49 1.88
N LEU A 141 -12.02 4.32 1.95
CA LEU A 141 -12.01 5.73 1.53
C LEU A 141 -10.87 6.55 2.13
N MET A 142 -10.39 6.20 3.33
CA MET A 142 -9.32 6.92 3.99
C MET A 142 -7.97 6.74 3.27
N LEU A 143 -7.75 5.62 2.59
CA LEU A 143 -6.53 5.35 1.84
C LEU A 143 -6.54 6.08 0.50
N ASP A 144 -7.61 5.92 -0.29
CA ASP A 144 -7.81 6.62 -1.56
C ASP A 144 -7.80 8.14 -1.37
N GLY A 145 -8.59 8.65 -0.41
CA GLY A 145 -8.63 10.07 -0.07
C GLY A 145 -7.31 10.59 0.50
N GLY A 146 -6.64 9.78 1.33
CA GLY A 146 -5.33 10.08 1.89
C GLY A 146 -4.29 10.35 0.80
N ILE A 147 -4.23 9.46 -0.19
CA ILE A 147 -3.34 9.53 -1.35
C ILE A 147 -3.70 10.72 -2.26
N ALA A 148 -4.99 10.91 -2.56
CA ALA A 148 -5.45 11.99 -3.44
C ALA A 148 -5.05 13.38 -2.93
N VAL A 149 -5.23 13.64 -1.63
CA VAL A 149 -4.86 14.93 -1.00
C VAL A 149 -3.35 15.20 -1.08
N ARG A 150 -2.52 14.16 -1.20
CA ARG A 150 -1.05 14.24 -1.25
C ARG A 150 -0.54 14.32 -2.69
N SER A 151 -1.44 14.67 -3.63
CA SER A 151 -1.17 14.68 -5.07
C SER A 151 -0.61 13.34 -5.55
N GLY A 152 -1.12 12.27 -4.96
CA GLY A 152 -0.78 10.88 -5.27
C GLY A 152 -1.64 10.28 -6.38
N ALA A 153 -1.47 8.98 -6.56
CA ALA A 153 -2.38 8.14 -7.34
C ALA A 153 -2.28 6.69 -6.89
N ILE A 154 -3.34 5.91 -7.13
CA ILE A 154 -3.34 4.46 -6.98
C ILE A 154 -3.30 3.83 -8.38
N MET A 155 -2.27 3.03 -8.66
CA MET A 155 -2.15 2.28 -9.91
C MET A 155 -2.74 0.89 -9.71
N THR A 156 -3.83 0.57 -10.42
CA THR A 156 -4.41 -0.77 -10.38
C THR A 156 -4.03 -1.57 -11.61
N ARG A 157 -3.70 -2.84 -11.42
CA ARG A 157 -3.48 -3.80 -12.50
C ARG A 157 -4.15 -5.11 -12.17
N ARG A 158 -4.70 -5.79 -13.18
CA ARG A 158 -5.14 -7.18 -13.05
C ARG A 158 -3.98 -8.07 -13.45
N VAL A 159 -3.59 -8.96 -12.55
CA VAL A 159 -2.54 -9.97 -12.80
C VAL A 159 -3.05 -11.36 -12.43
N ALA A 160 -2.30 -12.41 -12.78
CA ALA A 160 -2.61 -13.76 -12.36
C ALA A 160 -2.47 -13.93 -10.83
N PRO A 161 -3.24 -14.81 -10.17
CA PRO A 161 -3.20 -14.96 -8.71
C PRO A 161 -1.82 -15.23 -8.11
N ASP A 162 -0.99 -16.00 -8.81
CA ASP A 162 0.39 -16.31 -8.43
C ASP A 162 1.37 -15.14 -8.63
N GLN A 163 0.95 -14.09 -9.34
CA GLN A 163 1.72 -12.90 -9.63
C GLN A 163 1.34 -11.68 -8.76
N LEU A 164 0.34 -11.79 -7.89
CA LEU A 164 -0.18 -10.68 -7.07
C LEU A 164 0.90 -9.89 -6.32
N PHE A 165 1.96 -10.57 -5.86
CA PHE A 165 3.06 -9.95 -5.13
C PHE A 165 4.41 -10.05 -5.84
N LEU A 166 4.43 -10.50 -7.10
CA LEU A 166 5.65 -10.70 -7.90
C LEU A 166 5.71 -9.80 -9.15
N ASP A 167 4.55 -9.41 -9.68
CA ASP A 167 4.45 -8.44 -10.78
C ASP A 167 4.70 -7.03 -10.25
N LEU A 168 5.78 -6.41 -10.74
CA LEU A 168 6.23 -5.07 -10.32
C LEU A 168 5.78 -3.97 -11.28
N THR A 169 4.95 -4.26 -12.29
CA THR A 169 4.60 -3.28 -13.32
C THR A 169 3.82 -2.10 -12.73
N ALA A 170 2.86 -2.35 -11.84
CA ALA A 170 2.10 -1.27 -11.19
C ALA A 170 2.98 -0.45 -10.23
N PHE A 171 3.94 -1.11 -9.57
CA PHE A 171 4.96 -0.44 -8.75
C PHE A 171 5.86 0.47 -9.60
N GLU A 172 6.28 0.02 -10.78
CA GLU A 172 7.06 0.80 -11.72
C GLU A 172 6.26 2.00 -12.27
N ASP A 173 4.96 1.85 -12.50
CA ASP A 173 4.07 2.96 -12.86
C ASP A 173 4.01 4.04 -11.77
N CYS A 174 3.96 3.64 -10.49
CA CYS A 174 4.08 4.57 -9.38
C CYS A 174 5.43 5.29 -9.37
N LEU A 175 6.53 4.56 -9.57
CA LEU A 175 7.87 5.15 -9.63
C LEU A 175 7.98 6.19 -10.74
N ARG A 176 7.46 5.87 -11.93
CA ARG A 176 7.44 6.78 -13.08
C ARG A 176 6.68 8.05 -12.76
N LEU A 177 5.45 7.93 -12.26
CA LEU A 177 4.62 9.08 -11.91
C LEU A 177 5.26 9.92 -10.80
N ALA A 178 5.80 9.28 -9.77
CA ALA A 178 6.48 9.96 -8.68
C ALA A 178 7.71 10.72 -9.18
N ALA A 179 8.54 10.12 -10.05
CA ALA A 179 9.72 10.76 -10.61
C ALA A 179 9.34 11.98 -11.47
N GLU A 180 8.27 11.85 -12.26
CA GLU A 180 7.72 12.96 -13.05
C GLU A 180 7.26 14.14 -12.21
N ARG A 181 6.64 13.88 -11.06
CA ARG A 181 6.08 14.93 -10.19
C ARG A 181 7.08 15.53 -9.23
N LEU A 182 8.07 14.75 -8.78
CA LEU A 182 8.94 15.13 -7.65
C LEU A 182 10.39 15.39 -8.05
N LEU A 183 10.89 14.79 -9.13
CA LEU A 183 12.29 14.89 -9.53
C LEU A 183 12.51 15.74 -10.78
N LYS A 184 11.50 15.92 -11.63
CA LYS A 184 11.62 16.83 -12.78
C LYS A 184 11.54 18.29 -12.30
N PRO A 185 12.44 19.17 -12.75
CA PRO A 185 12.37 20.58 -12.40
C PRO A 185 11.07 21.18 -12.93
N ALA A 186 10.34 21.89 -12.06
CA ALA A 186 9.16 22.65 -12.48
C ALA A 186 9.57 23.63 -13.58
N ILE A 187 9.02 23.47 -14.79
CA ILE A 187 9.12 24.48 -15.83
C ILE A 187 8.32 25.68 -15.32
N ARG A 188 9.02 26.68 -14.77
CA ARG A 188 8.42 28.00 -14.54
C ARG A 188 8.21 28.63 -15.91
N LEU A 189 6.94 28.68 -16.35
CA LEU A 189 6.50 29.58 -17.41
C LEU A 189 6.41 31.01 -16.86
#